data_AF-A0A1G2ZYV7-F1
#
_entry.id   AF-A0A1G2ZYV7-F1
#
_cell.length_a   1.000
_cell.length_b   1.000
_cell.length_c   1.000
_cell.angle_alpha   90.00
_cell.angle_beta   90.00
_cell.angle_gamma   90.00
#
_symmetry.space_group_name_H-M   'P 1'
#
loop_
_entity.id
_entity.type
_entity.pdbx_description
1 polymer ?
#
loop_
_entity_poly.entity_id
_entity_poly.type
_entity_poly.pdbx_seq_one_letter_code
_entity_poly.pdbx_strand_id
1 'polypeptide(L)'
;MERLVKKPYGRYLTIYYIGRLDQIHFKLYAATDRLYDRNDYHRQDLLALIPTDSEIEQAARWTLTQDVSEEFRVELRDCLRKIGYGAVAKRI
;
A
#
# COMPACT_ATOMS: atom_id res chain seq x y z
N MET A 1 5.34 6.85 15.31
CA MET A 1 5.64 5.80 14.31
C MET A 1 7.02 6.07 13.74
N GLU A 2 7.93 5.08 13.76
CA GLU A 2 9.23 5.20 13.09
C GLU A 2 9.06 5.00 11.57
N ARG A 3 9.47 6.00 10.79
CA ARG A 3 9.44 5.98 9.31
C ARG A 3 10.49 5.02 8.72
N LEU A 4 11.53 4.72 9.50
CA LEU A 4 12.63 3.84 9.11
C LEU A 4 12.96 2.88 10.25
N VAL A 5 13.06 1.59 9.93
CA VAL A 5 13.48 0.51 10.82
C VAL A 5 14.93 0.16 10.51
N LYS A 6 15.83 0.48 11.43
CA LYS A 6 17.25 0.17 11.32
C LYS A 6 17.49 -1.31 11.58
N LYS A 7 18.14 -1.99 10.64
CA LYS A 7 18.56 -3.40 10.79
C LYS A 7 20.04 -3.55 10.46
N PRO A 8 20.90 -3.74 11.48
CA PRO A 8 22.31 -4.03 11.27
C PRO A 8 22.51 -5.47 10.78
N TYR A 9 23.44 -5.64 9.86
CA TYR A 9 23.90 -6.92 9.30
C TYR A 9 25.41 -7.01 9.49
N GLY A 10 25.83 -7.73 10.53
CA GLY A 10 27.23 -7.78 10.92
C GLY A 10 27.77 -6.42 11.34
N ARG A 11 29.08 -6.21 11.15
CA ARG A 11 29.77 -5.02 11.66
C ARG A 11 29.74 -3.80 10.72
N TYR A 12 29.53 -4.02 9.43
CA TYR A 12 29.76 -2.99 8.41
C TYR A 12 28.53 -2.63 7.58
N LEU A 13 27.46 -3.43 7.64
CA LEU A 13 26.24 -3.16 6.88
C LEU A 13 25.11 -2.82 7.84
N THR A 14 24.39 -1.75 7.54
CA THR A 14 23.13 -1.42 8.19
C THR A 14 22.15 -1.00 7.12
N ILE A 15 20.98 -1.65 7.10
CA ILE A 15 19.90 -1.35 6.17
C ILE A 15 18.81 -0.63 6.94
N TYR A 16 18.29 0.47 6.38
CA TYR A 16 17.10 1.14 6.89
C TYR A 16 15.92 0.75 6.02
N TYR A 17 15.03 -0.07 6.57
CA TYR A 17 13.79 -0.45 5.91
C TYR A 17 12.73 0.61 6.16
N ILE A 18 11.88 0.88 5.19
CA ILE A 18 10.71 1.74 5.41
C ILE A 18 9.79 1.13 6.47
N GLY A 19 9.18 2.00 7.28
CA GLY A 19 8.24 1.60 8.32
C GLY A 19 7.04 0.86 7.72
N ARG A 20 6.39 0.02 8.55
CA ARG A 20 5.23 -0.78 8.14
C ARG A 20 4.14 0.06 7.47
N LEU A 21 3.81 1.22 8.02
CA LEU A 21 2.76 2.08 7.47
C LEU A 21 3.12 2.54 6.04
N ASP A 22 4.37 2.95 5.82
CA ASP A 22 4.86 3.35 4.50
C ASP A 22 4.87 2.17 3.51
N GLN A 23 5.18 0.95 3.99
CA GLN A 23 5.05 -0.26 3.16
C GLN A 23 3.61 -0.46 2.68
N ILE A 24 2.60 -0.27 3.55
CA ILE A 24 1.18 -0.36 3.18
C ILE A 24 0.83 0.67 2.11
N HIS A 25 1.30 1.93 2.26
CA HIS A 25 1.04 3.01 1.31
C HIS A 25 1.60 2.69 -0.07
N PHE A 26 2.88 2.32 -0.15
CA PHE A 26 3.51 2.00 -1.42
C PHE A 26 2.96 0.74 -2.06
N LYS A 27 2.65 -0.30 -1.26
CA LYS A 27 2.07 -1.54 -1.78
C LYS A 27 0.65 -1.34 -2.30
N LEU A 28 -0.18 -0.52 -1.65
CA LEU A 28 -1.51 -0.19 -2.16
C LEU A 28 -1.45 0.59 -3.47
N TYR A 29 -0.54 1.57 -3.58
CA TYR A 29 -0.32 2.30 -4.82
C TYR A 29 0.11 1.37 -5.96
N ALA A 30 1.13 0.55 -5.74
CA ALA A 30 1.61 -0.42 -6.73
C ALA A 30 0.58 -1.50 -7.09
N ALA A 31 -0.26 -1.91 -6.13
CA ALA A 31 -1.33 -2.88 -6.36
C ALA A 31 -2.53 -2.31 -7.14
N THR A 32 -2.68 -0.99 -7.17
CA THR A 32 -3.80 -0.31 -7.84
C THR A 32 -3.49 -0.03 -9.30
N ASP A 33 -2.26 0.38 -9.60
CA ASP A 33 -1.83 0.76 -10.95
C ASP A 33 -1.84 -0.45 -11.91
N ARG A 34 -2.72 -0.38 -12.92
CA ARG A 34 -2.87 -1.40 -13.97
C ARG A 34 -1.61 -1.62 -14.82
N LEU A 35 -0.65 -0.69 -14.83
CA LEU A 35 0.65 -0.93 -15.49
C LEU A 35 1.41 -2.12 -14.88
N TYR A 36 1.10 -2.46 -13.62
CA TYR A 36 1.74 -3.53 -12.86
C TYR A 36 0.90 -4.82 -12.78
N ASP A 37 -0.18 -4.97 -13.56
CA ASP A 37 -1.11 -6.13 -13.56
C ASP A 37 -0.44 -7.48 -13.92
N ARG A 38 0.87 -7.50 -14.18
CA ARG A 38 1.61 -8.72 -14.55
C ARG A 38 2.12 -9.55 -13.38
N ASN A 39 1.85 -9.21 -12.13
CA ASN A 39 2.31 -10.05 -11.03
C ASN A 39 1.65 -9.71 -9.68
N ASP A 40 0.78 -10.61 -9.22
CA ASP A 40 -0.03 -10.56 -7.99
C ASP A 40 0.79 -10.44 -6.67
N TYR A 41 2.13 -10.37 -6.73
CA TYR A 41 2.97 -10.26 -5.53
C TYR A 41 2.74 -8.97 -4.75
N HIS A 42 2.45 -7.84 -5.40
CA HIS A 42 2.19 -6.58 -4.68
C HIS A 42 0.95 -6.69 -3.78
N ARG A 43 -0.07 -7.40 -4.24
CA ARG A 43 -1.31 -7.64 -3.51
C ARG A 43 -1.09 -8.66 -2.40
N GLN A 44 -0.37 -9.74 -2.69
CA GLN A 44 0.01 -10.75 -1.70
C GLN A 44 0.86 -10.12 -0.58
N ASP A 45 1.82 -9.28 -0.93
CA ASP A 45 2.67 -8.54 0.04
C ASP A 45 1.82 -7.60 0.90
N LEU A 46 0.87 -6.86 0.30
CA LEU A 46 -0.05 -6.00 1.05
C LEU A 46 -0.90 -6.82 2.02
N LEU A 47 -1.43 -7.96 1.59
CA LEU A 47 -2.23 -8.84 2.44
C LEU A 47 -1.40 -9.51 3.53
N ALA A 48 -0.13 -9.83 3.26
CA ALA A 48 0.81 -10.35 4.24
C ALA A 48 1.16 -9.33 5.34
N LEU A 49 1.00 -8.03 5.05
CA LEU A 49 1.07 -7.00 6.08
C LEU A 49 -0.17 -7.04 7.00
N ILE A 50 -1.30 -7.64 6.64
CA ILE A 50 -2.53 -7.66 7.47
C ILE A 50 -2.87 -6.23 7.95
N PRO A 51 -3.11 -5.29 7.03
CA PRO A 51 -3.37 -3.91 7.40
C PRO A 51 -4.75 -3.78 8.03
N THR A 52 -4.95 -2.79 8.88
CA THR A 52 -6.27 -2.47 9.41
C THR A 52 -7.06 -1.60 8.44
N ASP A 53 -8.39 -1.54 8.59
CA ASP A 53 -9.26 -0.62 7.84
C ASP A 53 -8.77 0.84 7.89
N SER A 54 -8.27 1.27 9.05
CA SER A 54 -7.76 2.63 9.25
C SER A 54 -6.45 2.86 8.50
N GLU A 55 -5.53 1.88 8.51
CA GLU A 55 -4.27 1.97 7.77
C GLU A 55 -4.51 1.95 6.25
N ILE A 56 -5.45 1.12 5.78
CA ILE A 56 -5.84 1.09 4.36
C ILE A 56 -6.53 2.37 3.94
N GLU A 57 -7.39 2.96 4.77
CA GLU A 57 -8.02 4.24 4.44
C GLU A 57 -6.99 5.37 4.35
N GLN A 58 -6.03 5.43 5.27
CA GLN A 58 -4.91 6.38 5.20
C GLN A 58 -4.09 6.19 3.93
N ALA A 59 -3.72 4.94 3.62
CA ALA A 59 -3.00 4.61 2.40
C ALA A 59 -3.78 5.03 1.16
N ALA A 60 -5.07 4.73 1.08
CA ALA A 60 -5.91 5.06 -0.06
C ALA A 60 -6.01 6.58 -0.29
N ARG A 61 -6.19 7.34 0.80
CA ARG A 61 -6.19 8.81 0.72
C ARG A 61 -4.86 9.35 0.24
N TRP A 62 -3.75 8.80 0.73
CA TRP A 62 -2.42 9.18 0.26
C TRP A 62 -2.23 8.82 -1.22
N THR A 63 -2.65 7.64 -1.64
CA THR A 63 -2.57 7.18 -3.03
C THR A 63 -3.29 8.13 -3.99
N LEU A 64 -4.47 8.65 -3.61
CA LEU A 64 -5.20 9.68 -4.38
C LEU A 64 -4.50 11.04 -4.46
N THR A 65 -3.50 11.30 -3.60
CA THR A 65 -2.65 12.51 -3.74
C THR A 65 -1.49 12.31 -4.72
N GLN A 66 -1.16 11.06 -5.05
CA GLN A 66 -0.09 10.73 -6.00
C GLN A 66 -0.61 10.72 -7.43
N ASP A 67 -1.82 10.16 -7.63
CA ASP A 67 -2.56 10.23 -8.89
C ASP A 67 -3.98 10.73 -8.62
N VAL A 68 -4.26 11.93 -9.13
CA VAL A 68 -5.53 12.65 -8.94
C VAL A 68 -6.54 12.37 -10.07
N SER A 69 -6.20 11.47 -11.00
CA SER A 69 -7.08 11.11 -12.11
C SER A 69 -8.31 10.34 -11.62
N GLU A 70 -9.45 10.56 -12.28
CA GLU A 70 -10.69 9.87 -11.93
C GLU A 70 -10.61 8.39 -12.32
N GLU A 71 -9.89 8.08 -13.39
CA GLU A 71 -9.59 6.72 -13.82
C GLU A 71 -8.90 5.93 -12.71
N PHE A 72 -7.86 6.51 -12.11
CA PHE A 72 -7.13 5.89 -11.00
C PHE A 72 -8.00 5.73 -9.76
N ARG A 73 -8.89 6.69 -9.46
CA ARG A 73 -9.85 6.57 -8.35
C ARG A 73 -10.78 5.37 -8.52
N VAL A 74 -11.28 5.13 -9.73
CA VAL A 74 -12.10 3.96 -10.05
C VAL A 74 -11.30 2.67 -9.84
N GLU A 75 -10.06 2.63 -10.34
CA GLU A 75 -9.14 1.50 -10.16
C GLU A 75 -8.86 1.19 -8.69
N LEU A 76 -8.62 2.21 -7.88
CA LEU A 76 -8.37 2.09 -6.44
C LEU A 76 -9.56 1.45 -5.73
N ARG A 77 -10.78 1.92 -6.02
CA ARG A 77 -12.00 1.37 -5.41
C ARG A 77 -12.21 -0.09 -5.78
N ASP A 78 -11.93 -0.46 -7.03
CA ASP A 78 -12.04 -1.84 -7.48
C ASP A 78 -10.94 -2.73 -6.86
N CYS A 79 -9.71 -2.22 -6.73
CA CYS A 79 -8.64 -2.90 -6.02
C CYS A 79 -9.05 -3.20 -4.58
N LEU A 80 -9.47 -2.17 -3.83
CA LEU A 80 -9.91 -2.28 -2.43
C LEU A 80 -11.06 -3.29 -2.24
N ARG A 81 -12.04 -3.30 -3.15
CA ARG A 81 -13.11 -4.30 -3.13
C ARG A 81 -12.57 -5.71 -3.30
N LYS A 82 -11.68 -5.92 -4.28
CA LYS A 82 -11.11 -7.24 -4.58
C LYS A 82 -10.20 -7.77 -3.46
N ILE A 83 -9.54 -6.90 -2.68
CA ILE A 83 -8.69 -7.32 -1.54
C ILE A 83 -9.44 -7.35 -0.19
N GLY A 84 -10.76 -7.15 -0.17
CA GLY A 84 -11.59 -7.30 1.05
C GLY A 84 -11.93 -6.01 1.80
N TYR A 85 -11.41 -4.85 1.40
CA TYR A 85 -11.68 -3.55 2.03
C TYR A 85 -12.84 -2.78 1.39
N GLY A 86 -13.92 -3.49 1.06
CA GLY A 86 -15.10 -2.91 0.40
C GLY A 86 -15.77 -1.78 1.21
N ALA A 87 -15.63 -1.77 2.54
CA ALA A 87 -16.12 -0.69 3.39
C ALA A 87 -15.30 0.60 3.20
N VAL A 88 -13.97 0.49 3.09
CA VAL A 88 -13.08 1.63 2.82
C VAL A 88 -13.35 2.17 1.41
N ALA A 89 -13.56 1.31 0.41
CA ALA A 89 -13.88 1.69 -0.97
C ALA A 89 -15.19 2.51 -1.14
N LYS A 90 -16.05 2.55 -0.11
CA LYS A 90 -17.26 3.38 -0.07
C LYS A 90 -17.01 4.75 0.58
N ARG A 91 -15.94 4.89 1.39
CA ARG A 91 -15.60 6.10 2.14
C ARG A 91 -14.64 7.03 1.39
N ILE A 92 -13.98 6.49 0.35
CA ILE A 92 -13.13 7.23 -0.59
C ILE A 92 -13.80 7.31 -1.96
#